data_AF-A0A126R024-F1
#
_entry.id   AF-A0A126R024-F1
#
_cell.length_a   1.000
_cell.length_b   1.000
_cell.length_c   1.000
_cell.angle_alpha   90.00
_cell.angle_beta   90.00
_cell.angle_gamma   90.00
#
_symmetry.space_group_name_H-M   'P 1'
#
loop_
_entity.id
_entity.type
_entity.pdbx_description
1 polymer ?
#
loop_
_entity_poly.entity_id
_entity_poly.type
_entity_poly.pdbx_seq_one_letter_code
_entity_poly.pdbx_strand_id
1 'polypeptide(L)' 'MKHRLNLDTKDPNYILLKEIFKIIDSRKSQEILAYYGFKKPSITIFTFKVIFISTFLGFKILFILKEIKSKETS' A
#
# COMPACT_ATOMS: atom_id res chain seq x y z
N MET A 1 -8.61 18.72 -11.09
CA MET A 1 -7.30 18.86 -10.42
C MET A 1 -6.44 17.67 -10.81
N LYS A 2 -5.27 17.90 -11.42
CA LYS A 2 -4.29 16.82 -11.73
C LYS A 2 -3.59 16.40 -10.43
N HIS A 3 -4.28 15.64 -9.59
CA HIS A 3 -3.66 15.02 -8.41
C HIS A 3 -3.36 13.56 -8.73
N ARG A 4 -2.40 13.32 -9.62
CA ARG A 4 -1.82 11.97 -9.71
C ARG A 4 -0.95 11.76 -8.48
N LEU A 5 -0.96 10.57 -7.89
CA LEU A 5 0.08 10.11 -6.96
C LEU A 5 1.46 10.25 -7.64
N ASN A 6 2.12 11.38 -7.43
CA ASN A 6 3.42 11.68 -8.00
C ASN A 6 4.47 11.32 -6.94
N LEU A 7 5.00 10.12 -7.05
CA LEU A 7 5.98 9.58 -6.12
C LEU A 7 7.37 9.88 -6.65
N ASP A 8 8.17 10.64 -5.89
CA ASP A 8 9.56 10.83 -6.23
C ASP A 8 10.34 9.56 -5.89
N THR A 9 10.89 8.91 -6.91
CA THR A 9 11.69 7.69 -6.75
C THR A 9 12.97 7.87 -5.93
N LYS A 10 13.41 9.12 -5.72
CA LYS A 10 14.55 9.48 -4.87
C LYS A 10 14.16 9.83 -3.44
N ASP A 11 12.86 9.95 -3.15
CA ASP A 11 12.38 10.21 -1.78
C ASP A 11 12.75 9.01 -0.87
N PRO A 12 13.48 9.24 0.23
CA PRO A 12 13.80 8.19 1.20
C PRO A 12 12.56 7.45 1.72
N ASN A 13 11.42 8.14 1.89
CA ASN A 13 10.17 7.54 2.31
C ASN A 13 9.61 6.60 1.23
N TYR A 14 9.74 6.96 -0.03
CA TYR A 14 9.34 6.10 -1.15
C TYR A 14 10.22 4.85 -1.23
N ILE A 15 11.54 5.01 -1.08
CA ILE A 15 12.50 3.90 -1.08
C ILE A 15 12.17 2.93 0.07
N LEU A 16 11.99 3.45 1.29
CA LEU A 16 11.62 2.66 2.46
C LEU A 16 10.29 1.92 2.26
N LEU A 17 9.27 2.62 1.75
CA LEU A 17 7.96 2.04 1.46
C LEU A 17 8.05 0.87 0.47
N LYS A 18 8.93 0.97 -0.54
CA LYS A 18 9.16 -0.11 -1.51
C LYS A 18 9.75 -1.36 -0.86
N GLU A 19 10.70 -1.21 0.06
CA GLU A 19 11.27 -2.35 0.79
C GLU A 19 10.26 -2.97 1.75
N ILE A 20 9.46 -2.15 2.44
CA ILE A 20 8.35 -2.63 3.28
C ILE A 20 7.36 -3.45 2.44
N PHE A 21 7.02 -2.98 1.24
CA PHE A 21 6.06 -3.67 0.37
C PHE A 21 6.57 -5.04 -0.08
N LYS A 22 7.87 -5.16 -0.41
CA LYS A 22 8.47 -6.48 -0.73
C LYS A 22 8.31 -7.48 0.41
N ILE A 23 8.47 -7.02 1.66
CA ILE A 23 8.32 -7.88 2.85
C ILE A 23 6.86 -8.31 2.98
N ILE A 24 5.93 -7.37 2.96
CA ILE A 24 4.50 -7.65 3.21
C ILE A 24 3.86 -8.47 2.08
N ASP A 25 4.33 -8.31 0.84
CA ASP A 25 3.89 -9.12 -0.29
C ASP A 25 4.45 -10.55 -0.29
N SER A 26 5.40 -10.84 0.61
CA SER A 26 6.00 -12.17 0.69
C SER A 26 4.97 -13.22 1.06
N ARG A 27 5.17 -14.44 0.55
CA ARG A 27 4.39 -15.62 0.95
C ARG A 27 4.42 -15.84 2.47
N LYS A 28 5.58 -15.59 3.09
CA LYS A 28 5.76 -15.70 4.54
C LYS A 28 4.82 -14.75 5.30
N SER A 29 4.65 -13.52 4.82
CA SER A 29 3.70 -12.58 5.42
C SER A 29 2.25 -13.04 5.26
N GLN A 30 1.88 -13.63 4.12
CA GLN A 30 0.54 -14.21 3.93
C GLN A 30 0.30 -15.38 4.88
N GLU A 31 1.29 -16.27 5.04
CA GLU A 31 1.23 -17.41 5.96
C GLU A 31 1.11 -16.96 7.41
N ILE A 32 1.87 -15.93 7.82
CA ILE A 32 1.76 -15.32 9.14
C ILE A 32 0.36 -14.75 9.37
N LEU A 33 -0.18 -13.99 8.42
CA LEU A 33 -1.54 -13.43 8.55
C LEU A 33 -2.60 -14.53 8.63
N ALA A 34 -2.48 -15.58 7.82
CA ALA A 34 -3.37 -16.73 7.88
C ALA A 34 -3.27 -17.45 9.24
N TYR A 35 -2.05 -17.62 9.76
CA TYR A 35 -1.78 -18.21 11.07
C TYR A 35 -2.44 -17.42 12.20
N TYR A 36 -2.44 -16.08 12.13
CA TYR A 36 -3.14 -15.22 13.09
C TYR A 36 -4.65 -15.12 12.86
N GLY A 37 -5.23 -15.92 11.97
CA GLY A 37 -6.67 -16.02 11.76
C GLY A 37 -7.27 -14.97 10.82
N PHE A 38 -6.45 -14.24 10.05
CA PHE A 38 -6.96 -13.35 9.02
C PHE A 38 -7.56 -14.15 7.86
N LYS A 39 -8.90 -14.11 7.72
CA LYS A 39 -9.65 -14.87 6.70
C LYS A 39 -9.28 -14.53 5.25
N LYS A 40 -8.76 -13.32 4.99
CA LYS A 40 -8.40 -12.85 3.65
C LYS A 40 -7.07 -12.09 3.67
N PRO A 41 -5.92 -12.78 3.74
CA PRO A 41 -4.61 -12.17 3.85
C PRO A 41 -4.32 -11.14 2.75
N SER A 42 -4.79 -11.38 1.52
CA SER A 42 -4.63 -10.46 0.39
C SER A 42 -5.30 -9.10 0.62
N ILE A 43 -6.53 -9.08 1.15
CA ILE A 43 -7.23 -7.83 1.47
C ILE A 43 -6.53 -7.12 2.63
N THR A 44 -6.09 -7.85 3.65
CA THR A 44 -5.36 -7.29 4.79
C THR A 44 -4.04 -6.65 4.34
N ILE A 45 -3.27 -7.33 3.48
CA ILE A 45 -2.04 -6.78 2.88
C ILE A 45 -2.34 -5.51 2.10
N PHE A 46 -3.40 -5.51 1.30
CA PHE A 46 -3.83 -4.31 0.56
C PHE A 46 -4.18 -3.15 1.51
N THR A 47 -4.93 -3.41 2.58
CA THR A 47 -5.25 -2.40 3.59
C THR A 47 -3.99 -1.83 4.24
N PHE A 48 -3.03 -2.68 4.61
CA PHE A 48 -1.76 -2.21 5.17
C PHE A 48 -0.98 -1.35 4.19
N LYS A 49 -0.92 -1.71 2.91
CA LYS A 49 -0.27 -0.88 1.88
C LYS A 49 -0.87 0.52 1.80
N VAL A 50 -2.20 0.64 1.84
CA VAL A 50 -2.89 1.94 1.84
C VAL A 50 -2.52 2.76 3.08
N ILE A 51 -2.50 2.12 4.26
CA ILE A 51 -2.10 2.78 5.52
C ILE A 51 -0.65 3.26 5.43
N PHE A 52 0.28 2.42 4.97
CA PHE A 52 1.68 2.80 4.84
C PHE A 52 1.91 3.93 3.85
N ILE A 53 1.24 3.94 2.68
CA ILE A 53 1.30 5.08 1.76
C ILE A 53 0.82 6.36 2.46
N SER A 54 -0.26 6.28 3.23
CA SER A 54 -0.79 7.43 3.97
C SER A 54 0.20 7.95 5.01
N THR A 55 0.79 7.04 5.81
CA THR A 55 1.72 7.38 6.88
C THR A 55 3.05 7.91 6.36
N PHE A 56 3.68 7.23 5.39
CA PHE A 56 5.02 7.57 4.92
C PHE A 56 5.06 8.74 3.94
N LEU A 57 3.98 8.97 3.18
CA LEU A 57 3.95 9.98 2.14
C LEU A 57 2.97 11.12 2.44
N GLY A 58 2.30 11.10 3.60
CA GLY A 58 1.41 12.15 4.06
C GLY A 58 0.10 12.28 3.27
N PHE A 59 -0.24 11.31 2.44
CA PHE A 59 -1.48 11.34 1.66
C PHE A 59 -2.69 10.95 2.51
N LYS A 60 -3.84 11.58 2.25
CA LYS A 60 -5.11 11.16 2.88
C LYS A 60 -5.53 9.79 2.34
N ILE A 61 -5.99 8.88 3.21
CA ILE A 61 -6.49 7.55 2.82
C ILE A 61 -7.55 7.65 1.72
N LEU A 62 -8.52 8.57 1.85
CA LEU A 62 -9.57 8.79 0.84
C LEU A 62 -9.00 9.21 -0.52
N PHE A 63 -7.90 9.96 -0.53
CA PHE A 63 -7.24 10.37 -1.76
C PHE A 63 -6.57 9.17 -2.44
N ILE A 64 -5.84 8.34 -1.67
CA ILE A 64 -5.21 7.12 -2.16
C ILE A 64 -6.25 6.16 -2.76
N LEU A 65 -7.38 5.94 -2.08
CA LEU A 65 -8.43 5.06 -2.57
C LEU A 65 -9.09 5.57 -3.86
N LYS A 66 -9.28 6.89 -4.00
CA LYS A 66 -9.80 7.48 -5.24
C LYS A 66 -8.83 7.28 -6.40
N GLU A 67 -7.53 7.45 -6.15
CA GLU A 67 -6.48 7.25 -7.15
C GLU A 67 -6.32 5.80 -7.60
N ILE A 68 -6.55 4.83 -6.70
CA ILE A 68 -6.54 3.41 -7.07
C ILE A 68 -7.74 3.09 -7.96
N LYS A 69 -8.95 3.52 -7.56
CA LYS A 69 -10.19 3.27 -8.33
C LYS A 69 -10.18 3.92 -9.72
N SER A 70 -9.59 5.11 -9.84
CA SER A 70 -9.50 5.81 -11.13
C SER A 70 -8.60 5.09 -12.14
N LYS A 71 -7.63 4.30 -11.67
CA LYS A 71 -6.74 3.49 -12.52
C LYS A 71 -7.33 2.14 -12.94
N GLU A 72 -8.32 1.60 -12.22
CA GLU A 72 -9.03 0.38 -12.63
C GLU A 72 -10.05 0.61 -13.75
N THR A 73 -10.42 1.88 -14.01
CA THR A 73 -11.47 2.27 -14.97
C THR A 73 -10.93 2.92 -16.25
N SER A 74 -9.61 2.90 -16.47
CA SER A 74 -8.92 3.38 -17.68
C SER A 74 -8.21 2.23 -18.39
#